data_AF-A0A7Y5DTE3-F1
#
_entry.id   AF-A0A7Y5DTE3-F1
#
_cell.length_a   1.000
_cell.length_b   1.000
_cell.length_c   1.000
_cell.angle_alpha   90.00
_cell.angle_beta   90.00
_cell.angle_gamma   90.00
#
_symmetry.space_group_name_H-M   'P 1'
#
loop_
_entity.id
_entity.type
_entity.pdbx_description
1 polymer ?
#
loop_
_entity_poly.entity_id
_entity_poly.type
_entity_poly.pdbx_seq_one_letter_code
_entity_poly.pdbx_strand_id
1 'polypeptide(L)'
;MDKRGLQRFLAGYIIVGIILVTFAIVRIIQQEVSTSKYQAHYLSEIARQLSFKLNPEPSKSIRYPSYGPYDQRLGYTLIPDSIARLEKVGFNITAQASSSPMMDKLAGYGLFPIYQEKTRTGLSIVDQTDNIIFSTVYPSRGYANFEAIPPLVLQTLLFIENRELLNDQNPTLNPAVEWDRFGFATLQMMANKLGITESVPGGSTLATQIEKYRHSSSGYTNSISDKVRQMASASIRSYLLGPDTREMRRQIVLAYLNSMPLSAIPKSGEVHGLGDGLASWFGANFDEVNKLLNPAAFKPDNQVSVQQATAFRQVLTTLLSQRRPSYLLGKGFKTLQELADSYLRLMASQGFITAALRDAALKITDIKPVTSVLSPVKFLAGKKTQTVLRTRLAKTLGIKSNYELDRLDLTVKTTLDYNLQQAISTALHGLSEPDNARAAGILGFRMLDANIDLAPIIYSLMLFEKSPTGNLLRVQTDSFDQPLDINEGIRLDLGSTSKLRTMVHYLELIAQLYQHYQGHTQAELKQVTLHPRDYLSAWVIEKLRLTPDISLEDLLNEALDRKYSASPYEYFFTGGGL
;
A
#
# COMPACT_ATOMS: atom_id res chain seq x y z
N MET A 1 -71.33 38.81 -25.46
CA MET A 1 -70.52 37.67 -24.97
C MET A 1 -70.25 37.89 -23.48
N ASP A 2 -70.75 37.00 -22.63
CA ASP A 2 -70.78 37.19 -21.18
C ASP A 2 -69.36 37.10 -20.58
N LYS A 3 -68.90 38.15 -19.88
CA LYS A 3 -67.54 38.25 -19.30
C LYS A 3 -67.24 37.08 -18.35
N ARG A 4 -68.27 36.53 -17.69
CA ARG A 4 -68.15 35.36 -16.81
C ARG A 4 -67.95 34.06 -17.59
N GLY A 5 -68.50 33.94 -18.80
CA GLY A 5 -68.28 32.80 -19.70
C GLY A 5 -66.86 32.77 -20.24
N LEU A 6 -66.33 33.93 -20.63
CA LEU A 6 -64.94 34.05 -21.13
C LEU A 6 -63.91 33.75 -20.04
N GLN A 7 -64.13 34.21 -18.80
CA GLN A 7 -63.25 33.92 -17.66
C GLN A 7 -63.24 32.43 -17.28
N ARG A 8 -64.39 31.76 -17.31
CA ARG A 8 -64.48 30.31 -17.06
C ARG A 8 -63.82 29.49 -18.18
N PHE A 9 -63.95 29.93 -19.42
CA PHE A 9 -63.27 29.32 -20.56
C PHE A 9 -61.75 29.50 -20.46
N LEU A 10 -61.26 30.71 -20.16
CA LEU A 10 -59.84 30.99 -19.94
C LEU A 10 -59.26 30.17 -18.77
N ALA A 11 -59.98 30.08 -17.65
CA ALA A 11 -59.59 29.27 -16.50
C ALA A 11 -59.52 27.78 -16.85
N GLY A 12 -60.47 27.28 -17.65
CA GLY A 12 -60.44 25.91 -18.18
C GLY A 12 -59.21 25.65 -19.06
N TYR A 13 -58.87 26.58 -19.95
CA TYR A 13 -57.65 26.49 -20.77
C TYR A 13 -56.37 26.52 -19.94
N ILE A 14 -56.32 27.36 -18.89
CA ILE A 14 -55.18 27.42 -17.96
C ILE A 14 -55.03 26.10 -17.20
N ILE A 15 -56.14 25.54 -16.69
CA ILE A 15 -56.12 24.25 -15.97
C ILE A 15 -55.68 23.12 -16.90
N VAL A 16 -56.24 23.03 -18.11
CA VAL A 16 -55.83 22.04 -19.11
C VAL A 16 -54.35 22.23 -19.48
N GLY A 17 -53.90 23.48 -19.64
CA GLY A 17 -52.49 23.81 -19.87
C GLY A 17 -51.59 23.32 -18.73
N ILE A 18 -51.95 23.56 -17.47
CA ILE A 18 -51.22 23.10 -16.29
C ILE A 18 -51.18 21.56 -16.23
N ILE A 19 -52.29 20.88 -16.54
CA ILE A 19 -52.36 19.41 -16.56
C ILE A 19 -51.42 18.86 -17.64
N LEU A 20 -51.44 19.43 -18.85
CA LEU A 20 -50.56 19.01 -19.95
C LEU A 20 -49.08 19.25 -19.63
N VAL A 21 -48.74 20.40 -19.05
CA VAL A 21 -47.37 20.71 -18.61
C VAL A 21 -46.92 19.75 -17.51
N THR A 22 -47.77 19.52 -16.51
CA THR A 22 -47.49 18.56 -15.43
C THR A 22 -47.28 17.16 -16.00
N PHE A 23 -48.13 16.71 -16.91
CA PHE A 23 -47.99 15.40 -17.56
C PHE A 23 -46.68 15.30 -18.36
N ALA A 24 -46.32 16.34 -19.11
CA ALA A 24 -45.06 16.40 -19.85
C ALA A 24 -43.85 16.32 -18.91
N ILE A 25 -43.87 17.07 -17.80
CA ILE A 25 -42.81 17.03 -16.76
C ILE A 25 -42.71 15.63 -16.16
N VAL A 26 -43.84 15.01 -15.79
CA VAL A 26 -43.86 13.64 -15.24
C VAL A 26 -43.29 12.64 -16.24
N ARG A 27 -43.64 12.75 -17.53
CA ARG A 27 -43.10 11.89 -18.58
C ARG A 27 -41.59 12.05 -18.77
N ILE A 28 -41.08 13.29 -18.73
CA ILE A 28 -39.64 13.57 -18.80
C ILE A 28 -38.92 12.95 -17.59
N ILE A 29 -39.48 13.12 -16.38
CA ILE A 29 -38.93 12.53 -15.16
C ILE A 29 -38.92 11.00 -15.25
N GLN A 30 -40.00 10.37 -15.71
CA GLN A 30 -40.08 8.90 -15.87
C GLN A 30 -39.04 8.38 -16.88
N GLN A 31 -38.85 9.09 -18.00
CA GLN A 31 -37.81 8.75 -18.97
C GLN A 31 -36.40 8.93 -18.38
N GLU A 32 -36.16 9.99 -17.63
CA GLU A 32 -34.87 10.24 -17.00
C GLU A 32 -34.57 9.22 -15.89
N VAL A 33 -35.58 8.80 -15.14
CA VAL A 33 -35.47 7.76 -14.12
C VAL A 33 -35.04 6.42 -14.72
N SER A 34 -35.58 6.07 -15.89
CA SER A 34 -35.28 4.78 -16.55
C SER A 34 -33.99 4.80 -17.36
N THR A 35 -33.66 5.94 -18.00
CA THR A 35 -32.56 6.01 -18.97
C THR A 35 -31.37 6.85 -18.50
N SER A 36 -31.56 7.78 -17.57
CA SER A 36 -30.54 8.77 -17.17
C SER A 36 -29.93 9.56 -18.34
N LYS A 37 -30.69 9.78 -19.42
CA LYS A 37 -30.19 10.38 -20.66
C LYS A 37 -29.66 11.79 -20.47
N TYR A 38 -30.36 12.63 -19.70
CA TYR A 38 -29.91 14.00 -19.43
C TYR A 38 -28.72 14.02 -18.49
N GLN A 39 -28.75 13.21 -17.42
CA GLN A 39 -27.58 13.01 -16.56
C GLN A 39 -26.36 12.58 -17.36
N ALA A 40 -26.49 11.59 -18.24
CA ALA A 40 -25.39 11.10 -19.06
C ALA A 40 -24.80 12.19 -19.94
N HIS A 41 -25.64 13.02 -20.56
CA HIS A 41 -25.16 14.14 -21.36
C HIS A 41 -24.38 15.17 -20.53
N TYR A 42 -24.98 15.72 -19.46
CA TYR A 42 -24.36 16.81 -18.69
C TYR A 42 -23.18 16.34 -17.84
N LEU A 43 -23.29 15.17 -17.20
CA LEU A 43 -22.24 14.66 -16.32
C LEU A 43 -21.04 14.14 -17.11
N SER A 44 -21.23 13.56 -18.31
CA SER A 44 -20.10 13.18 -19.17
C SER A 44 -19.35 14.40 -19.72
N GLU A 45 -20.04 15.51 -20.04
CA GLU A 45 -19.38 16.76 -20.43
C GLU A 45 -18.55 17.39 -19.31
N ILE A 46 -19.01 17.28 -18.06
CA ILE A 46 -18.22 17.64 -16.88
C ILE A 46 -17.04 16.68 -16.74
N ALA A 47 -17.29 15.36 -16.79
CA ALA A 47 -16.29 14.32 -16.60
C ALA A 47 -15.14 14.39 -17.63
N ARG A 48 -15.45 14.75 -18.88
CA ARG A 48 -14.45 14.95 -19.96
C ARG A 48 -13.42 16.03 -19.64
N GLN A 49 -13.76 16.99 -18.79
CA GLN A 49 -12.85 18.06 -18.35
C GLN A 49 -12.02 17.66 -17.13
N LEU A 50 -12.28 16.49 -16.54
CA LEU A 50 -11.56 15.98 -15.37
C LEU A 50 -10.33 15.22 -15.83
N SER A 51 -9.16 15.83 -15.62
CA SER A 51 -7.88 15.20 -15.88
C SER A 51 -6.85 15.61 -14.84
N PHE A 52 -5.76 14.87 -14.78
CA PHE A 52 -4.52 15.26 -14.09
C PHE A 52 -3.33 15.02 -15.02
N LYS A 53 -2.24 15.75 -14.81
CA LYS A 53 -0.98 15.56 -15.55
C LYS A 53 0.20 15.62 -14.59
N LEU A 54 1.23 14.81 -14.84
CA LEU A 54 2.48 14.89 -14.12
C LEU A 54 3.34 16.00 -14.71
N ASN A 55 3.69 16.99 -13.90
CA ASN A 55 4.57 18.09 -14.30
C ASN A 55 5.93 17.95 -13.60
N PRO A 56 7.05 18.39 -14.21
CA PRO A 56 8.41 18.24 -13.67
C PRO A 56 8.75 19.20 -12.51
N GLU A 57 7.75 19.83 -11.90
CA GLU A 57 7.91 20.85 -10.87
C GLU A 57 6.85 20.67 -9.79
N PRO A 58 7.05 21.23 -8.58
CA PRO A 58 6.01 21.32 -7.57
C PRO A 58 4.72 21.94 -8.12
N SER A 59 3.61 21.25 -7.88
CA SER A 59 2.28 21.62 -8.34
C SER A 59 1.64 22.63 -7.40
N LYS A 60 1.09 23.72 -7.96
CA LYS A 60 0.31 24.72 -7.21
C LYS A 60 -1.18 24.36 -7.13
N SER A 61 -1.63 23.35 -7.86
CA SER A 61 -3.05 22.98 -8.01
C SER A 61 -3.37 21.56 -7.53
N ILE A 62 -2.47 20.94 -6.77
CA ILE A 62 -2.75 19.64 -6.16
C ILE A 62 -3.55 19.83 -4.86
N ARG A 63 -4.61 19.04 -4.69
CA ARG A 63 -5.39 18.95 -3.46
C ARG A 63 -5.30 17.55 -2.90
N TYR A 64 -4.79 17.43 -1.68
CA TYR A 64 -4.69 16.16 -0.98
C TYR A 64 -5.97 15.88 -0.18
N PRO A 65 -6.44 14.63 -0.12
CA PRO A 65 -7.53 14.27 0.77
C PRO A 65 -7.09 14.48 2.23
N SER A 66 -8.02 14.88 3.10
CA SER A 66 -7.74 15.09 4.53
C SER A 66 -8.25 13.95 5.40
N TYR A 67 -9.14 13.11 4.88
CA TYR A 67 -9.78 11.99 5.57
C TYR A 67 -10.26 10.96 4.54
N GLY A 68 -10.70 9.80 5.03
CA GLY A 68 -11.22 8.70 4.21
C GLY A 68 -10.49 7.39 4.49
N PRO A 69 -11.18 6.27 4.79
CA PRO A 69 -10.51 5.00 5.09
C PRO A 69 -9.62 4.47 3.96
N TYR A 70 -9.96 4.76 2.70
CA TYR A 70 -9.11 4.42 1.54
C TYR A 70 -7.93 5.37 1.44
N ASP A 71 -8.18 6.68 1.51
CA ASP A 71 -7.14 7.71 1.38
C ASP A 71 -6.09 7.63 2.49
N GLN A 72 -6.51 7.35 3.73
CA GLN A 72 -5.59 7.17 4.86
C GLN A 72 -4.73 5.93 4.70
N ARG A 73 -5.35 4.82 4.28
CA ARG A 73 -4.68 3.53 4.10
C ARG A 73 -3.64 3.55 3.01
N LEU A 74 -3.94 4.19 1.88
CA LEU A 74 -3.00 4.33 0.78
C LEU A 74 -1.99 5.44 1.00
N GLY A 75 -2.10 6.19 2.09
CA GLY A 75 -1.17 7.26 2.46
C GLY A 75 -1.45 8.59 1.78
N TYR A 76 -2.54 8.74 1.03
CA TYR A 76 -2.86 9.98 0.32
C TYR A 76 -3.09 11.15 1.28
N THR A 77 -3.60 10.90 2.48
CA THR A 77 -3.72 11.92 3.53
C THR A 77 -2.38 12.27 4.17
N LEU A 78 -1.35 11.42 4.03
CA LEU A 78 -0.03 11.59 4.61
C LEU A 78 0.95 12.30 3.67
N ILE A 79 0.58 12.52 2.40
CA ILE A 79 1.50 13.08 1.39
C ILE A 79 2.07 14.45 1.82
N PRO A 80 1.28 15.43 2.32
CA PRO A 80 1.84 16.73 2.72
C PRO A 80 2.92 16.61 3.79
N ASP A 81 2.64 15.84 4.85
CA ASP A 81 3.58 15.62 5.95
C ASP A 81 4.80 14.81 5.50
N SER A 82 4.60 13.85 4.60
CA SER A 82 5.67 13.03 4.03
C SER A 82 6.62 13.88 3.19
N ILE A 83 6.10 14.77 2.34
CA ILE A 83 6.90 15.73 1.56
C ILE A 83 7.74 16.60 2.51
N ALA A 84 7.10 17.21 3.51
CA ALA A 84 7.79 18.09 4.46
C ALA A 84 8.88 17.36 5.28
N ARG A 85 8.74 16.06 5.52
CA ARG A 85 9.77 15.23 6.17
C ARG A 85 10.90 14.87 5.21
N LEU A 86 10.57 14.51 3.96
CA LEU A 86 11.53 14.14 2.93
C LEU A 86 12.44 15.32 2.55
N GLU A 87 11.88 16.52 2.44
CA GLU A 87 12.65 17.75 2.19
C GLU A 87 13.67 18.03 3.30
N LYS A 88 13.31 17.79 4.58
CA LYS A 88 14.21 17.95 5.73
C LYS A 88 15.40 16.99 5.72
N VAL A 89 15.28 15.85 5.02
CA VAL A 89 16.37 14.87 4.86
C VAL A 89 17.02 14.94 3.47
N GLY A 90 16.79 16.02 2.72
CA GLY A 90 17.52 16.35 1.49
C GLY A 90 16.90 15.86 0.18
N PHE A 91 15.65 15.36 0.20
CA PHE A 91 14.93 15.06 -1.04
C PHE A 91 14.28 16.31 -1.63
N ASN A 92 14.14 16.34 -2.96
CA ASN A 92 13.43 17.39 -3.67
C ASN A 92 12.30 16.79 -4.51
N ILE A 93 11.24 17.56 -4.74
CA ILE A 93 10.18 17.20 -5.67
C ILE A 93 10.70 17.41 -7.09
N THR A 94 10.90 16.32 -7.83
CA THR A 94 11.29 16.35 -9.25
C THR A 94 10.10 16.34 -10.20
N ALA A 95 8.94 15.90 -9.73
CA ALA A 95 7.70 15.94 -10.47
C ALA A 95 6.48 15.84 -9.53
N GLN A 96 5.38 16.47 -9.89
CA GLN A 96 4.14 16.41 -9.14
C GLN A 96 2.91 16.50 -10.05
N ALA A 97 1.83 15.81 -9.67
CA ALA A 97 0.58 15.86 -10.40
C ALA A 97 -0.12 17.21 -10.23
N SER A 98 -0.71 17.73 -11.31
CA SER A 98 -1.56 18.92 -11.31
C SER A 98 -2.95 18.58 -11.83
N SER A 99 -3.95 19.00 -11.07
CA SER A 99 -5.37 18.83 -11.41
C SER A 99 -5.79 19.77 -12.52
N SER A 100 -6.77 19.35 -13.32
CA SER A 100 -7.50 20.24 -14.24
C SER A 100 -8.32 21.31 -13.48
N PRO A 101 -8.58 22.49 -14.09
CA PRO A 101 -9.38 23.54 -13.45
C PRO A 101 -10.78 23.09 -13.04
N MET A 102 -11.41 22.19 -13.81
CA MET A 102 -12.72 21.65 -13.47
C MET A 102 -12.65 20.75 -12.23
N MET A 103 -11.63 19.89 -12.12
CA MET A 103 -11.43 19.05 -10.95
C MET A 103 -11.22 19.89 -9.67
N ASP A 104 -10.43 20.97 -9.77
CA ASP A 104 -10.24 21.91 -8.65
C ASP A 104 -11.52 22.64 -8.25
N LYS A 105 -12.34 23.03 -9.23
CA LYS A 105 -13.63 23.68 -8.99
C LYS A 105 -14.60 22.74 -8.26
N LEU A 106 -14.69 21.48 -8.69
CA LEU A 106 -15.54 20.47 -8.05
C LEU A 106 -15.06 20.15 -6.63
N ALA A 107 -13.75 20.02 -6.42
CA ALA A 107 -13.17 19.88 -5.09
C ALA A 107 -13.47 21.11 -4.20
N GLY A 108 -13.48 22.32 -4.77
CA GLY A 108 -13.91 23.55 -4.09
C GLY A 108 -15.37 23.55 -3.64
N TYR A 109 -16.25 22.82 -4.33
CA TYR A 109 -17.63 22.57 -3.89
C TYR A 109 -17.75 21.42 -2.88
N GLY A 110 -16.61 20.82 -2.48
CA GLY A 110 -16.55 19.74 -1.51
C GLY A 110 -16.75 18.34 -2.10
N LEU A 111 -16.79 18.18 -3.43
CA LEU A 111 -16.80 16.83 -4.02
C LEU A 111 -15.47 16.11 -3.80
N PHE A 112 -15.51 14.78 -3.80
CA PHE A 112 -14.29 13.97 -3.72
C PHE A 112 -13.46 14.11 -5.01
N PRO A 113 -12.13 13.90 -4.95
CA PRO A 113 -11.30 13.85 -6.15
C PRO A 113 -11.80 12.78 -7.13
N ILE A 114 -12.07 13.16 -8.37
CA ILE A 114 -12.70 12.28 -9.36
C ILE A 114 -11.68 11.86 -10.42
N TYR A 115 -11.14 10.66 -10.28
CA TYR A 115 -10.23 10.03 -11.22
C TYR A 115 -10.39 8.51 -11.19
N GLN A 116 -9.65 7.79 -12.02
CA GLN A 116 -9.64 6.33 -11.99
C GLN A 116 -8.84 5.82 -10.79
N GLU A 117 -9.54 5.30 -9.79
CA GLU A 117 -8.96 4.88 -8.51
C GLU A 117 -8.45 3.44 -8.54
N LYS A 118 -7.31 3.23 -7.88
CA LYS A 118 -6.72 1.90 -7.72
C LYS A 118 -7.52 1.11 -6.68
N THR A 119 -7.88 -0.12 -6.99
CA THR A 119 -8.53 -1.02 -6.02
C THR A 119 -7.52 -1.86 -5.24
N ARG A 120 -6.30 -1.95 -5.77
CA ARG A 120 -5.25 -2.82 -5.29
C ARG A 120 -3.89 -2.17 -5.56
N THR A 121 -3.14 -1.86 -4.50
CA THR A 121 -1.80 -1.26 -4.55
C THR A 121 -1.04 -1.56 -3.25
N GLY A 122 0.18 -1.09 -3.09
CA GLY A 122 0.96 -1.24 -1.86
C GLY A 122 2.39 -0.77 -2.03
N LEU A 123 3.24 -1.14 -1.08
CA LEU A 123 4.63 -0.75 -1.06
C LEU A 123 5.46 -1.57 -2.06
N SER A 124 6.22 -0.87 -2.91
CA SER A 124 7.30 -1.44 -3.73
C SER A 124 8.62 -0.78 -3.37
N ILE A 125 9.64 -1.57 -3.02
CA ILE A 125 11.02 -1.12 -2.81
C ILE A 125 11.87 -1.79 -3.86
N VAL A 126 12.55 -0.98 -4.67
CA VAL A 126 13.40 -1.45 -5.76
C VAL A 126 14.86 -1.00 -5.60
N ASP A 127 15.75 -1.72 -6.25
CA ASP A 127 17.18 -1.42 -6.29
C ASP A 127 17.50 -0.35 -7.35
N GLN A 128 18.78 -0.03 -7.52
CA GLN A 128 19.24 0.98 -8.49
C GLN A 128 18.83 0.69 -9.95
N THR A 129 18.64 -0.59 -10.29
CA THR A 129 18.25 -1.10 -11.62
C THR A 129 16.77 -1.49 -11.71
N ASP A 130 15.96 -1.06 -10.75
CA ASP A 130 14.52 -1.35 -10.64
C ASP A 130 14.17 -2.82 -10.35
N ASN A 131 15.13 -3.63 -9.86
CA ASN A 131 14.83 -4.97 -9.35
C ASN A 131 14.09 -4.87 -8.02
N ILE A 132 13.06 -5.73 -7.84
CA ILE A 132 12.24 -5.73 -6.62
C ILE A 132 13.05 -6.29 -5.45
N ILE A 133 13.29 -5.46 -4.45
CA ILE A 133 13.85 -5.86 -3.14
C ILE A 133 12.72 -6.33 -2.23
N PHE A 134 11.61 -5.59 -2.22
CA PHE A 134 10.40 -5.90 -1.44
C PHE A 134 9.18 -5.40 -2.20
N SER A 135 8.13 -6.21 -2.25
CA SER A 135 6.84 -5.77 -2.74
C SER A 135 5.73 -6.41 -1.93
N THR A 136 4.70 -5.61 -1.65
CA THR A 136 3.47 -6.05 -1.03
C THR A 136 2.32 -5.34 -1.71
N VAL A 137 1.17 -6.01 -1.77
CA VAL A 137 -0.01 -5.52 -2.46
C VAL A 137 -1.22 -5.81 -1.58
N TYR A 138 -2.06 -4.81 -1.41
CA TYR A 138 -3.26 -4.87 -0.60
C TYR A 138 -4.50 -4.38 -1.38
N PRO A 139 -5.63 -5.10 -1.33
CA PRO A 139 -5.81 -6.44 -0.75
C PRO A 139 -4.91 -7.50 -1.40
N SER A 140 -4.55 -8.53 -0.64
CA SER A 140 -3.60 -9.56 -1.10
C SER A 140 -4.22 -10.44 -2.18
N ARG A 141 -5.54 -10.61 -2.16
CA ARG A 141 -6.31 -11.41 -3.13
C ARG A 141 -7.45 -10.56 -3.70
N GLY A 142 -7.63 -10.62 -5.00
CA GLY A 142 -8.70 -9.92 -5.71
C GLY A 142 -8.76 -10.34 -7.17
N TYR A 143 -9.84 -9.95 -7.84
CA TYR A 143 -10.03 -10.19 -9.26
C TYR A 143 -9.18 -9.21 -10.08
N ALA A 144 -8.50 -9.71 -11.12
CA ALA A 144 -7.64 -8.88 -11.97
C ALA A 144 -8.46 -8.00 -12.93
N ASN A 145 -9.59 -8.52 -13.41
CA ASN A 145 -10.54 -7.87 -14.30
C ASN A 145 -11.96 -8.40 -14.03
N PHE A 146 -12.94 -7.85 -14.75
CA PHE A 146 -14.34 -8.23 -14.55
C PHE A 146 -14.63 -9.68 -14.98
N GLU A 147 -13.99 -10.15 -16.04
CA GLU A 147 -14.17 -11.49 -16.62
C GLU A 147 -13.68 -12.61 -15.69
N ALA A 148 -12.74 -12.31 -14.80
CA ALA A 148 -12.25 -13.25 -13.80
C ALA A 148 -13.28 -13.57 -12.70
N ILE A 149 -14.37 -12.80 -12.60
CA ILE A 149 -15.42 -13.01 -11.58
C ILE A 149 -16.33 -14.16 -12.04
N PRO A 150 -16.47 -15.27 -11.28
CA PRO A 150 -17.41 -16.31 -11.63
C PRO A 150 -18.85 -15.76 -11.72
N PRO A 151 -19.63 -16.11 -12.76
CA PRO A 151 -20.99 -15.60 -12.93
C PRO A 151 -21.89 -15.78 -11.69
N LEU A 152 -21.74 -16.89 -10.96
CA LEU A 152 -22.49 -17.15 -9.73
C LEU A 152 -22.15 -16.14 -8.61
N VAL A 153 -20.87 -15.80 -8.45
CA VAL A 153 -20.44 -14.76 -7.49
C VAL A 153 -21.00 -13.40 -7.88
N LEU A 154 -20.89 -13.04 -9.16
CA LEU A 154 -21.41 -11.80 -9.71
C LEU A 154 -22.92 -11.67 -9.48
N GLN A 155 -23.69 -12.67 -9.90
CA GLN A 155 -25.15 -12.69 -9.74
C GLN A 155 -25.57 -12.63 -8.27
N THR A 156 -24.81 -13.27 -7.37
CA THR A 156 -25.07 -13.23 -5.93
C THR A 156 -24.90 -11.81 -5.39
N LEU A 157 -23.83 -11.12 -5.76
CA LEU A 157 -23.64 -9.72 -5.39
C LEU A 157 -24.78 -8.83 -5.92
N LEU A 158 -25.12 -8.93 -7.20
CA LEU A 158 -26.19 -8.13 -7.79
C LEU A 158 -27.54 -8.41 -7.12
N PHE A 159 -27.82 -9.67 -6.81
CA PHE A 159 -29.05 -10.06 -6.13
C PHE A 159 -29.19 -9.40 -4.75
N ILE A 160 -28.08 -9.32 -4.00
CA ILE A 160 -28.04 -8.72 -2.65
C ILE A 160 -28.05 -7.19 -2.73
N GLU A 161 -27.23 -6.61 -3.60
CA GLU A 161 -26.86 -5.19 -3.54
C GLU A 161 -27.46 -4.33 -4.65
N ASN A 162 -27.62 -4.80 -5.90
CA ASN A 162 -28.29 -4.05 -6.98
C ASN A 162 -28.52 -4.97 -8.20
N ARG A 163 -29.80 -5.31 -8.47
CA ARG A 163 -30.18 -6.24 -9.54
C ARG A 163 -30.08 -5.64 -10.93
N GLU A 164 -30.26 -4.33 -11.07
CA GLU A 164 -30.34 -3.65 -12.36
C GLU A 164 -28.99 -3.08 -12.82
N LEU A 165 -27.96 -3.13 -11.96
CA LEU A 165 -26.67 -2.49 -12.21
C LEU A 165 -26.04 -2.91 -13.54
N LEU A 166 -26.14 -4.17 -13.93
CA LEU A 166 -25.58 -4.69 -15.18
C LEU A 166 -26.63 -4.93 -16.27
N ASN A 167 -27.78 -4.25 -16.18
CA ASN A 167 -28.77 -4.29 -17.26
C ASN A 167 -28.27 -3.50 -18.47
N ASP A 168 -28.12 -4.19 -19.61
CA ASP A 168 -27.66 -3.60 -20.87
C ASP A 168 -28.74 -2.83 -21.64
N GLN A 169 -30.01 -2.91 -21.24
CA GLN A 169 -31.12 -2.22 -21.92
C GLN A 169 -30.98 -0.68 -21.88
N ASN A 170 -30.34 -0.15 -20.84
CA ASN A 170 -30.12 1.29 -20.66
C ASN A 170 -28.62 1.58 -20.55
N PRO A 171 -27.92 1.83 -21.67
CA PRO A 171 -26.47 2.08 -21.66
C PRO A 171 -26.07 3.30 -20.85
N THR A 172 -26.93 4.32 -20.77
CA THR A 172 -26.68 5.62 -20.14
C THR A 172 -27.07 5.67 -18.66
N LEU A 173 -27.52 4.56 -18.07
CA LEU A 173 -28.02 4.53 -16.69
C LEU A 173 -26.97 5.06 -15.69
N ASN A 174 -27.37 5.95 -14.78
CA ASN A 174 -26.51 6.40 -13.69
C ASN A 174 -26.50 5.35 -12.56
N PRO A 175 -25.39 4.60 -12.34
CA PRO A 175 -25.34 3.58 -11.29
C PRO A 175 -25.25 4.15 -9.88
N ALA A 176 -25.05 5.47 -9.73
CA ALA A 176 -25.06 6.12 -8.43
C ALA A 176 -26.47 6.40 -7.88
N VAL A 177 -27.50 6.37 -8.74
CA VAL A 177 -28.87 6.75 -8.36
C VAL A 177 -29.84 5.62 -8.72
N GLU A 178 -30.44 5.01 -7.69
CA GLU A 178 -31.53 4.05 -7.84
C GLU A 178 -32.83 4.70 -7.37
N TRP A 179 -33.67 5.10 -8.31
CA TRP A 179 -34.89 5.88 -8.06
C TRP A 179 -36.02 5.06 -7.42
N ASP A 180 -36.09 3.77 -7.70
CA ASP A 180 -36.97 2.80 -7.05
C ASP A 180 -36.65 2.70 -5.54
N ARG A 181 -35.37 2.61 -5.20
CA ARG A 181 -34.88 2.62 -3.82
C ARG A 181 -35.03 3.98 -3.14
N PHE A 182 -34.80 5.06 -3.88
CA PHE A 182 -35.00 6.42 -3.37
C PHE A 182 -36.48 6.68 -3.06
N GLY A 183 -37.39 6.23 -3.93
CA GLY A 183 -38.85 6.32 -3.72
C GLY A 183 -39.28 5.52 -2.48
N PHE A 184 -38.83 4.27 -2.36
CA PHE A 184 -39.15 3.42 -1.20
C PHE A 184 -38.56 4.00 0.11
N ALA A 185 -37.31 4.46 0.11
CA ALA A 185 -36.67 5.06 1.28
C ALA A 185 -37.32 6.39 1.69
N THR A 186 -37.80 7.20 0.74
CA THR A 186 -38.50 8.46 1.03
C THR A 186 -39.86 8.20 1.67
N LEU A 187 -40.61 7.22 1.15
CA LEU A 187 -41.87 6.76 1.75
C LEU A 187 -41.63 6.24 3.18
N GLN A 188 -40.55 5.48 3.40
CA GLN A 188 -40.21 4.95 4.71
C GLN A 188 -39.69 6.01 5.69
N MET A 189 -39.01 7.06 5.22
CA MET A 189 -38.67 8.24 6.04
C MET A 189 -39.92 9.02 6.46
N MET A 190 -40.94 9.13 5.59
CA MET A 190 -42.24 9.72 5.96
C MET A 190 -42.97 8.85 7.00
N ALA A 191 -42.95 7.52 6.83
CA ALA A 191 -43.50 6.58 7.81
C ALA A 191 -42.77 6.61 9.16
N ASN A 192 -41.44 6.75 9.16
CA ASN A 192 -40.63 6.88 10.38
C ASN A 192 -40.87 8.22 11.10
N LYS A 193 -41.01 9.34 10.36
CA LYS A 193 -41.47 10.62 10.95
C LYS A 193 -42.87 10.55 11.56
N LEU A 194 -43.70 9.61 11.11
CA LEU A 194 -45.02 9.30 11.67
C LEU A 194 -44.98 8.22 12.77
N GLY A 195 -43.79 7.74 13.17
CA GLY A 195 -43.59 6.79 14.27
C GLY A 195 -43.88 5.32 13.92
N ILE A 196 -43.95 4.96 12.64
CA ILE A 196 -44.47 3.65 12.20
C ILE A 196 -43.36 2.57 12.06
N THR A 197 -42.08 2.94 11.92
CA THR A 197 -40.97 1.97 11.74
C THR A 197 -39.62 2.47 12.28
N GLU A 198 -38.89 1.65 13.04
CA GLU A 198 -37.62 2.01 13.69
C GLU A 198 -36.34 1.90 12.81
N SER A 199 -36.41 1.42 11.56
CA SER A 199 -35.20 1.33 10.71
C SER A 199 -35.45 1.67 9.24
N VAL A 200 -34.60 2.53 8.69
CA VAL A 200 -34.55 2.85 7.25
C VAL A 200 -33.55 1.89 6.61
N PRO A 201 -33.97 1.02 5.68
CA PRO A 201 -33.06 0.14 4.94
C PRO A 201 -31.97 0.95 4.21
N GLY A 202 -30.76 0.39 4.14
CA GLY A 202 -29.63 1.00 3.45
C GLY A 202 -29.86 1.06 1.93
N GLY A 203 -30.43 2.15 1.44
CA GLY A 203 -30.74 2.36 0.01
C GLY A 203 -29.59 2.93 -0.83
N SER A 204 -28.33 2.70 -0.44
CA SER A 204 -27.17 3.20 -1.18
C SER A 204 -26.74 2.21 -2.26
N THR A 205 -26.64 2.68 -3.50
CA THR A 205 -26.11 1.93 -4.65
C THR A 205 -24.65 1.51 -4.42
N LEU A 206 -24.14 0.51 -5.15
CA LEU A 206 -22.73 0.10 -5.05
C LEU A 206 -21.77 1.27 -5.27
N ALA A 207 -22.04 2.14 -6.25
CA ALA A 207 -21.21 3.31 -6.52
C ALA A 207 -21.15 4.27 -5.33
N THR A 208 -22.29 4.58 -4.70
CA THR A 208 -22.32 5.46 -3.51
C THR A 208 -21.70 4.81 -2.27
N GLN A 209 -21.82 3.49 -2.13
CA GLN A 209 -21.17 2.76 -1.05
C GLN A 209 -19.64 2.83 -1.17
N ILE A 210 -19.09 2.73 -2.39
CA ILE A 210 -17.66 2.89 -2.66
C ILE A 210 -17.19 4.29 -2.21
N GLU A 211 -17.85 5.37 -2.65
CA GLU A 211 -17.47 6.73 -2.22
C GLU A 211 -17.51 6.90 -0.69
N LYS A 212 -18.51 6.30 -0.04
CA LYS A 212 -18.68 6.34 1.41
C LYS A 212 -17.48 5.76 2.13
N TYR A 213 -17.09 4.51 1.85
CA TYR A 213 -15.97 3.89 2.56
C TYR A 213 -14.60 4.33 2.02
N ARG A 214 -14.52 4.96 0.85
CA ARG A 214 -13.25 5.52 0.36
C ARG A 214 -12.94 6.86 1.00
N HIS A 215 -13.84 7.82 0.87
CA HIS A 215 -13.52 9.25 1.09
C HIS A 215 -14.29 9.92 2.22
N SER A 216 -15.36 9.31 2.75
CA SER A 216 -16.13 9.97 3.81
C SER A 216 -15.39 9.89 5.15
N SER A 217 -15.57 10.91 6.01
CA SER A 217 -14.96 10.94 7.34
C SER A 217 -15.35 9.69 8.14
N SER A 218 -14.35 8.91 8.57
CA SER A 218 -14.52 7.61 9.25
C SER A 218 -15.29 6.53 8.46
N GLY A 219 -15.55 6.74 7.16
CA GLY A 219 -16.34 5.79 6.35
C GLY A 219 -17.83 5.76 6.65
N TYR A 220 -18.35 6.73 7.41
CA TYR A 220 -19.76 6.86 7.78
C TYR A 220 -20.41 8.10 7.15
N THR A 221 -21.72 8.07 7.00
CA THR A 221 -22.52 9.22 6.58
C THR A 221 -22.99 9.95 7.84
N ASN A 222 -22.42 11.13 8.11
CA ASN A 222 -22.73 11.88 9.33
C ASN A 222 -23.85 12.91 9.12
N SER A 223 -24.17 13.24 7.86
CA SER A 223 -25.17 14.25 7.51
C SER A 223 -25.86 14.00 6.16
N ILE A 224 -26.98 14.69 5.92
CA ILE A 224 -27.67 14.69 4.61
C ILE A 224 -26.77 15.28 3.52
N SER A 225 -25.99 16.33 3.85
CA SER A 225 -25.00 16.92 2.94
C SER A 225 -23.92 15.92 2.52
N ASP A 226 -23.50 15.01 3.41
CA ASP A 226 -22.53 13.96 3.06
C ASP A 226 -23.11 12.98 2.06
N LYS A 227 -24.40 12.60 2.25
CA LYS A 227 -25.09 11.71 1.31
C LYS A 227 -25.22 12.34 -0.08
N VAL A 228 -25.54 13.64 -0.15
CA VAL A 228 -25.59 14.37 -1.43
C VAL A 228 -24.20 14.43 -2.08
N ARG A 229 -23.15 14.71 -1.30
CA ARG A 229 -21.76 14.73 -1.78
C ARG A 229 -21.30 13.38 -2.31
N GLN A 230 -21.60 12.29 -1.60
CA GLN A 230 -21.32 10.91 -2.02
C GLN A 230 -22.03 10.60 -3.34
N MET A 231 -23.33 10.92 -3.43
CA MET A 231 -24.13 10.66 -4.63
C MET A 231 -23.69 11.49 -5.84
N ALA A 232 -23.36 12.77 -5.63
CA ALA A 232 -22.87 13.65 -6.69
C ALA A 232 -21.49 13.22 -7.19
N SER A 233 -20.56 12.88 -6.28
CA SER A 233 -19.22 12.39 -6.64
C SER A 233 -19.32 11.06 -7.41
N ALA A 234 -20.11 10.10 -6.90
CA ALA A 234 -20.36 8.83 -7.57
C ALA A 234 -21.00 9.01 -8.96
N SER A 235 -21.96 9.93 -9.08
CA SER A 235 -22.65 10.20 -10.35
C SER A 235 -21.68 10.72 -11.41
N ILE A 236 -20.87 11.73 -11.08
CA ILE A 236 -19.88 12.27 -12.03
C ILE A 236 -18.82 11.21 -12.36
N ARG A 237 -18.32 10.47 -11.36
CA ARG A 237 -17.35 9.38 -11.58
C ARG A 237 -17.89 8.31 -12.55
N SER A 238 -19.19 8.03 -12.48
CA SER A 238 -19.85 7.04 -13.33
C SER A 238 -19.76 7.34 -14.83
N TYR A 239 -19.49 8.59 -15.20
CA TYR A 239 -19.37 9.04 -16.59
C TYR A 239 -17.93 9.39 -17.01
N LEU A 240 -16.91 9.02 -16.23
CA LEU A 240 -15.48 9.23 -16.61
C LEU A 240 -15.11 8.55 -17.93
N LEU A 241 -15.79 7.46 -18.31
CA LEU A 241 -15.57 6.72 -19.55
C LEU A 241 -16.51 7.16 -20.69
N GLY A 242 -17.28 8.23 -20.49
CA GLY A 242 -18.26 8.74 -21.44
C GLY A 242 -19.71 8.50 -21.00
N PRO A 243 -20.68 8.86 -21.87
CA PRO A 243 -22.11 8.76 -21.56
C PRO A 243 -22.61 7.30 -21.47
N ASP A 244 -21.92 6.34 -22.09
CA ASP A 244 -22.20 4.91 -21.92
C ASP A 244 -21.50 4.39 -20.65
N THR A 245 -22.29 4.03 -19.65
CA THR A 245 -21.79 3.64 -18.34
C THR A 245 -21.53 2.14 -18.22
N ARG A 246 -21.82 1.31 -19.22
CA ARG A 246 -21.71 -0.17 -19.10
C ARG A 246 -20.35 -0.62 -18.59
N GLU A 247 -19.28 -0.09 -19.15
CA GLU A 247 -17.92 -0.43 -18.71
C GLU A 247 -17.63 0.08 -17.29
N MET A 248 -18.08 1.29 -16.96
CA MET A 248 -17.93 1.82 -15.60
C MET A 248 -18.75 1.01 -14.56
N ARG A 249 -19.93 0.50 -14.94
CA ARG A 249 -20.76 -0.37 -14.08
C ARG A 249 -20.04 -1.69 -13.79
N ARG A 250 -19.30 -2.24 -14.76
CA ARG A 250 -18.41 -3.39 -14.56
C ARG A 250 -17.25 -3.05 -13.62
N GLN A 251 -16.62 -1.88 -13.77
CA GLN A 251 -15.56 -1.41 -12.88
C GLN A 251 -16.06 -1.19 -11.44
N ILE A 252 -17.28 -0.69 -11.25
CA ILE A 252 -17.93 -0.54 -9.93
C ILE A 252 -18.07 -1.90 -9.23
N VAL A 253 -18.56 -2.92 -9.95
CA VAL A 253 -18.68 -4.27 -9.41
C VAL A 253 -17.32 -4.85 -9.03
N LEU A 254 -16.34 -4.76 -9.94
CA LEU A 254 -14.98 -5.23 -9.72
C LEU A 254 -14.35 -4.54 -8.51
N ALA A 255 -14.48 -3.22 -8.43
CA ALA A 255 -13.98 -2.42 -7.32
C ALA A 255 -14.65 -2.82 -6.00
N TYR A 256 -15.97 -3.00 -6.00
CA TYR A 256 -16.69 -3.41 -4.79
C TYR A 256 -16.20 -4.77 -4.27
N LEU A 257 -16.14 -5.79 -5.13
CA LEU A 257 -15.66 -7.12 -4.76
C LEU A 257 -14.20 -7.10 -4.28
N ASN A 258 -13.37 -6.21 -4.83
CA ASN A 258 -11.97 -6.10 -4.43
C ASN A 258 -11.76 -5.23 -3.19
N SER A 259 -12.65 -4.29 -2.83
CA SER A 259 -12.37 -3.33 -1.75
C SER A 259 -13.42 -3.21 -0.65
N MET A 260 -14.51 -3.99 -0.66
CA MET A 260 -15.52 -3.92 0.40
C MET A 260 -14.92 -4.22 1.79
N PRO A 261 -15.23 -3.42 2.83
CA PRO A 261 -14.69 -3.61 4.18
C PRO A 261 -15.34 -4.81 4.88
N LEU A 262 -14.51 -5.69 5.45
CA LEU A 262 -14.92 -6.94 6.11
C LEU A 262 -14.38 -7.03 7.54
N SER A 263 -14.40 -5.90 8.26
CA SER A 263 -13.88 -5.76 9.63
C SER A 263 -12.37 -6.04 9.74
N ALA A 264 -11.89 -6.20 10.96
CA ALA A 264 -10.51 -6.57 11.27
C ALA A 264 -10.46 -7.87 12.07
N ILE A 265 -9.38 -8.64 11.88
CA ILE A 265 -9.08 -9.85 12.64
C ILE A 265 -7.92 -9.55 13.59
N PRO A 266 -7.99 -10.00 14.86
CA PRO A 266 -6.88 -9.86 15.80
C PRO A 266 -5.55 -10.30 15.20
N LYS A 267 -4.50 -9.49 15.36
CA LYS A 267 -3.12 -9.72 14.86
C LYS A 267 -2.92 -9.73 13.35
N SER A 268 -3.99 -9.70 12.54
CA SER A 268 -3.91 -9.60 11.07
C SER A 268 -4.31 -8.22 10.54
N GLY A 269 -5.07 -7.45 11.34
CA GLY A 269 -5.53 -6.12 10.98
C GLY A 269 -6.78 -6.15 10.11
N GLU A 270 -7.00 -5.08 9.35
CA GLU A 270 -8.17 -4.90 8.49
C GLU A 270 -8.23 -5.90 7.33
N VAL A 271 -9.43 -6.38 7.02
CA VAL A 271 -9.72 -7.30 5.91
C VAL A 271 -10.63 -6.60 4.89
N HIS A 272 -10.25 -6.64 3.62
CA HIS A 272 -11.00 -5.99 2.54
C HIS A 272 -11.08 -6.86 1.30
N GLY A 273 -12.21 -6.76 0.60
CA GLY A 273 -12.48 -7.53 -0.59
C GLY A 273 -12.83 -8.98 -0.30
N LEU A 274 -13.54 -9.60 -1.24
CA LEU A 274 -14.02 -10.96 -1.14
C LEU A 274 -12.86 -11.95 -0.98
N GLY A 275 -11.75 -11.74 -1.68
CA GLY A 275 -10.60 -12.65 -1.66
C GLY A 275 -9.95 -12.77 -0.28
N ASP A 276 -9.53 -11.65 0.31
CA ASP A 276 -8.96 -11.66 1.66
C ASP A 276 -10.02 -11.99 2.71
N GLY A 277 -11.30 -11.64 2.46
CA GLY A 277 -12.44 -12.05 3.29
C GLY A 277 -12.56 -13.56 3.43
N LEU A 278 -12.59 -14.27 2.31
CA LEU A 278 -12.69 -15.73 2.26
C LEU A 278 -11.49 -16.41 2.94
N ALA A 279 -10.28 -15.94 2.64
CA ALA A 279 -9.06 -16.49 3.22
C ALA A 279 -9.00 -16.26 4.73
N SER A 280 -9.30 -15.05 5.19
CA SER A 280 -9.07 -14.69 6.59
C SER A 280 -10.19 -15.15 7.51
N TRP A 281 -11.46 -15.09 7.05
CA TRP A 281 -12.60 -15.52 7.86
C TRP A 281 -12.91 -17.00 7.73
N PHE A 282 -12.59 -17.67 6.63
CA PHE A 282 -12.95 -19.08 6.43
C PHE A 282 -11.77 -20.01 6.13
N GLY A 283 -10.54 -19.48 6.08
CA GLY A 283 -9.37 -20.26 5.67
C GLY A 283 -9.44 -20.73 4.22
N ALA A 284 -10.35 -20.17 3.42
CA ALA A 284 -10.64 -20.64 2.08
C ALA A 284 -9.61 -20.12 1.07
N ASN A 285 -9.16 -21.00 0.17
CA ASN A 285 -8.31 -20.60 -0.94
C ASN A 285 -9.16 -19.88 -2.00
N PHE A 286 -8.88 -18.59 -2.23
CA PHE A 286 -9.64 -17.77 -3.18
C PHE A 286 -9.64 -18.33 -4.61
N ASP A 287 -8.51 -18.84 -5.10
CA ASP A 287 -8.42 -19.37 -6.47
C ASP A 287 -9.23 -20.66 -6.61
N GLU A 288 -9.21 -21.50 -5.57
CA GLU A 288 -9.99 -22.74 -5.52
C GLU A 288 -11.50 -22.46 -5.43
N VAL A 289 -11.91 -21.49 -4.61
CA VAL A 289 -13.32 -21.04 -4.54
C VAL A 289 -13.80 -20.58 -5.92
N ASN A 290 -13.01 -19.77 -6.63
CA ASN A 290 -13.39 -19.31 -7.97
C ASN A 290 -13.45 -20.46 -8.99
N LYS A 291 -12.53 -21.43 -8.91
CA LYS A 291 -12.55 -22.63 -9.75
C LYS A 291 -13.80 -23.47 -9.51
N LEU A 292 -14.17 -23.68 -8.24
CA LEU A 292 -15.35 -24.48 -7.85
C LEU A 292 -16.68 -23.84 -8.27
N LEU A 293 -16.74 -22.50 -8.26
CA LEU A 293 -17.93 -21.73 -8.60
C LEU A 293 -17.99 -21.32 -10.09
N ASN A 294 -17.02 -21.74 -10.90
CA ASN A 294 -17.06 -21.55 -12.34
C ASN A 294 -18.14 -22.47 -12.96
N PRO A 295 -18.95 -22.01 -13.93
CA PRO A 295 -19.95 -22.83 -14.60
C PRO A 295 -19.43 -24.17 -15.12
N ALA A 296 -18.20 -24.20 -15.65
CA ALA A 296 -17.57 -25.41 -16.18
C ALA A 296 -17.29 -26.49 -15.11
N ALA A 297 -17.30 -26.13 -13.82
CA ALA A 297 -17.10 -27.05 -12.72
C ALA A 297 -18.39 -27.77 -12.28
N PHE A 298 -19.57 -27.30 -12.72
CA PHE A 298 -20.84 -27.96 -12.42
C PHE A 298 -21.09 -29.11 -13.40
N LYS A 299 -21.42 -30.29 -12.87
CA LYS A 299 -21.73 -31.46 -13.70
C LYS A 299 -23.07 -31.27 -14.41
N PRO A 300 -23.27 -31.85 -15.62
CA PRO A 300 -24.51 -31.73 -16.39
C PRO A 300 -25.78 -32.11 -15.62
N ASP A 301 -25.67 -33.08 -14.71
CA ASP A 301 -26.80 -33.59 -13.92
C ASP A 301 -27.17 -32.68 -12.73
N ASN A 302 -26.66 -31.44 -12.68
CA ASN A 302 -26.82 -30.52 -11.54
C ASN A 302 -26.36 -31.09 -10.19
N GLN A 303 -25.48 -32.11 -10.19
CA GLN A 303 -24.85 -32.61 -8.98
C GLN A 303 -23.89 -31.56 -8.43
N VAL A 304 -24.16 -31.09 -7.22
CA VAL A 304 -23.34 -30.11 -6.50
C VAL A 304 -22.51 -30.85 -5.45
N SER A 305 -21.18 -30.72 -5.53
CA SER A 305 -20.30 -31.31 -4.53
C SER A 305 -20.36 -30.54 -3.21
N VAL A 306 -19.98 -31.19 -2.10
CA VAL A 306 -19.88 -30.53 -0.78
C VAL A 306 -18.92 -29.34 -0.83
N GLN A 307 -17.83 -29.44 -1.59
CA GLN A 307 -16.87 -28.35 -1.77
C GLN A 307 -17.49 -27.15 -2.51
N GLN A 308 -18.29 -27.38 -3.56
CA GLN A 308 -18.99 -26.33 -4.28
C GLN A 308 -20.04 -25.64 -3.39
N ALA A 309 -20.82 -26.43 -2.65
CA ALA A 309 -21.80 -25.91 -1.70
C ALA A 309 -21.14 -25.07 -0.59
N THR A 310 -19.99 -25.53 -0.09
CA THR A 310 -19.20 -24.82 0.93
C THR A 310 -18.66 -23.51 0.39
N ALA A 311 -18.00 -23.54 -0.77
CA ALA A 311 -17.48 -22.36 -1.44
C ALA A 311 -18.57 -21.31 -1.68
N PHE A 312 -19.73 -21.74 -2.18
CA PHE A 312 -20.86 -20.84 -2.42
C PHE A 312 -21.40 -20.24 -1.13
N ARG A 313 -21.56 -21.05 -0.08
CA ARG A 313 -22.06 -20.58 1.22
C ARG A 313 -21.08 -19.58 1.87
N GLN A 314 -19.77 -19.79 1.73
CA GLN A 314 -18.76 -18.85 2.21
C GLN A 314 -18.83 -17.51 1.46
N VAL A 315 -18.97 -17.53 0.12
CA VAL A 315 -19.17 -16.31 -0.69
C VAL A 315 -20.42 -15.55 -0.24
N LEU A 316 -21.57 -16.23 -0.17
CA LEU A 316 -22.84 -15.63 0.23
C LEU A 316 -22.75 -15.01 1.64
N THR A 317 -22.18 -15.76 2.58
CA THR A 317 -21.97 -15.30 3.96
C THR A 317 -21.09 -14.04 4.00
N THR A 318 -20.01 -14.02 3.21
CA THR A 318 -19.10 -12.88 3.15
C THR A 318 -19.80 -11.64 2.60
N LEU A 319 -20.54 -11.76 1.50
CA LEU A 319 -21.27 -10.65 0.88
C LEU A 319 -22.36 -10.08 1.81
N LEU A 320 -23.14 -10.95 2.46
CA LEU A 320 -24.19 -10.51 3.41
C LEU A 320 -23.63 -9.80 4.65
N SER A 321 -22.40 -10.13 5.04
CA SER A 321 -21.78 -9.54 6.22
C SER A 321 -21.50 -8.04 6.09
N GLN A 322 -21.36 -7.52 4.87
CA GLN A 322 -20.95 -6.14 4.59
C GLN A 322 -21.84 -5.09 5.27
N ARG A 323 -23.11 -5.42 5.54
CA ARG A 323 -24.05 -4.51 6.19
C ARG A 323 -23.58 -4.08 7.59
N ARG A 324 -22.99 -5.00 8.35
CA ARG A 324 -22.48 -4.80 9.72
C ARG A 324 -21.33 -5.79 9.99
N PRO A 325 -20.19 -5.66 9.30
CA PRO A 325 -19.19 -6.74 9.22
C PRO A 325 -18.61 -7.08 10.59
N SER A 326 -18.34 -6.08 11.44
CA SER A 326 -17.79 -6.32 12.78
C SER A 326 -18.74 -7.10 13.71
N TYR A 327 -20.05 -6.92 13.56
CA TYR A 327 -21.03 -7.70 14.33
C TYR A 327 -21.25 -9.07 13.69
N LEU A 328 -21.54 -9.11 12.38
CA LEU A 328 -21.96 -10.31 11.67
C LEU A 328 -20.84 -11.34 11.48
N LEU A 329 -19.58 -10.92 11.36
CA LEU A 329 -18.43 -11.83 11.30
C LEU A 329 -17.88 -12.19 12.70
N GLY A 330 -18.41 -11.55 13.75
CA GLY A 330 -18.06 -11.79 15.14
C GLY A 330 -19.21 -12.41 15.91
N LYS A 331 -19.70 -11.70 16.94
CA LYS A 331 -20.73 -12.21 17.89
C LYS A 331 -22.07 -12.53 17.21
N GLY A 332 -22.38 -11.88 16.10
CA GLY A 332 -23.61 -12.05 15.32
C GLY A 332 -23.54 -13.12 14.24
N PHE A 333 -22.50 -13.97 14.22
CA PHE A 333 -22.30 -14.93 13.14
C PHE A 333 -23.45 -15.94 12.98
N LYS A 334 -24.11 -16.34 14.07
CA LYS A 334 -25.32 -17.19 13.99
C LYS A 334 -26.44 -16.50 13.20
N THR A 335 -26.73 -15.24 13.49
CA THR A 335 -27.72 -14.42 12.75
C THR A 335 -27.33 -14.27 11.28
N LEU A 336 -26.03 -14.16 10.98
CA LEU A 336 -25.54 -14.13 9.59
C LEU A 336 -25.84 -15.45 8.86
N GLN A 337 -25.68 -16.60 9.51
CA GLN A 337 -26.02 -17.89 8.92
C GLN A 337 -27.52 -18.07 8.67
N GLU A 338 -28.38 -17.65 9.61
CA GLU A 338 -29.84 -17.65 9.43
C GLU A 338 -30.28 -16.75 8.26
N LEU A 339 -29.61 -15.59 8.11
CA LEU A 339 -29.80 -14.71 6.98
C LEU A 339 -29.35 -15.36 5.67
N ALA A 340 -28.20 -16.03 5.65
CA ALA A 340 -27.72 -16.77 4.48
C ALA A 340 -28.71 -17.86 4.04
N ASP A 341 -29.27 -18.64 4.98
CA ASP A 341 -30.29 -19.65 4.68
C ASP A 341 -31.54 -19.04 4.03
N SER A 342 -31.95 -17.85 4.50
CA SER A 342 -33.08 -17.12 3.92
C SER A 342 -32.80 -16.66 2.49
N TYR A 343 -31.59 -16.18 2.22
CA TYR A 343 -31.16 -15.79 0.88
C TYR A 343 -31.04 -16.99 -0.06
N LEU A 344 -30.53 -18.13 0.40
CA LEU A 344 -30.48 -19.36 -0.39
C LEU A 344 -31.87 -19.78 -0.89
N ARG A 345 -32.87 -19.73 -0.01
CA ARG A 345 -34.27 -20.05 -0.37
C ARG A 345 -34.83 -19.04 -1.37
N LEU A 346 -34.59 -17.74 -1.15
CA LEU A 346 -35.09 -16.66 -2.01
C LEU A 346 -34.44 -16.65 -3.39
N MET A 347 -33.13 -16.88 -3.47
CA MET A 347 -32.41 -16.96 -4.74
C MET A 347 -32.88 -18.16 -5.56
N ALA A 348 -33.13 -19.30 -4.92
CA ALA A 348 -33.66 -20.48 -5.61
C ALA A 348 -35.10 -20.30 -6.09
N SER A 349 -35.98 -19.70 -5.26
CA SER A 349 -37.38 -19.47 -5.65
C SER A 349 -37.53 -18.50 -6.81
N GLN A 350 -36.57 -17.59 -6.98
CA GLN A 350 -36.51 -16.65 -8.10
C GLN A 350 -35.66 -17.17 -9.27
N GLY A 351 -35.17 -18.41 -9.23
CA GLY A 351 -34.44 -19.04 -10.32
C GLY A 351 -32.97 -18.59 -10.50
N PHE A 352 -32.41 -17.83 -9.55
CA PHE A 352 -31.01 -17.39 -9.62
C PHE A 352 -30.01 -18.52 -9.30
N ILE A 353 -30.41 -19.51 -8.51
CA ILE A 353 -29.62 -20.72 -8.25
C ILE A 353 -30.48 -21.97 -8.40
N THR A 354 -29.84 -23.11 -8.70
CA THR A 354 -30.54 -24.39 -8.80
C THR A 354 -31.01 -24.87 -7.42
N ALA A 355 -32.11 -25.63 -7.39
CA ALA A 355 -32.59 -26.26 -6.15
C ALA A 355 -31.52 -27.18 -5.53
N ALA A 356 -30.74 -27.87 -6.36
CA ALA A 356 -29.63 -28.72 -5.91
C ALA A 356 -28.55 -27.92 -5.16
N LEU A 357 -28.15 -26.75 -5.67
CA LEU A 357 -27.17 -25.88 -5.00
C LEU A 357 -27.74 -25.32 -3.69
N ARG A 358 -29.01 -24.91 -3.68
CA ARG A 358 -29.70 -24.48 -2.45
C ARG A 358 -29.66 -25.58 -1.39
N ASP A 359 -30.09 -26.80 -1.75
CA ASP A 359 -30.22 -27.90 -0.79
C ASP A 359 -28.87 -28.38 -0.29
N ALA A 360 -27.86 -28.40 -1.16
CA ALA A 360 -26.49 -28.71 -0.76
C ALA A 360 -25.90 -27.63 0.17
N ALA A 361 -26.10 -26.34 -0.16
CA ALA A 361 -25.60 -25.23 0.66
C ALA A 361 -26.31 -25.13 2.02
N LEU A 362 -27.63 -25.40 2.09
CA LEU A 362 -28.38 -25.43 3.35
C LEU A 362 -27.89 -26.51 4.32
N LYS A 363 -27.31 -27.61 3.82
CA LYS A 363 -26.72 -28.68 4.64
C LYS A 363 -25.37 -28.32 5.25
N ILE A 364 -24.73 -27.25 4.80
CA ILE A 364 -23.43 -26.82 5.32
C ILE A 364 -23.65 -26.01 6.60
N THR A 365 -23.51 -26.64 7.78
CA THR A 365 -23.72 -25.99 9.08
C THR A 365 -22.43 -25.62 9.81
N ASP A 366 -21.29 -26.15 9.39
CA ASP A 366 -20.02 -26.10 10.15
C ASP A 366 -19.06 -24.99 9.73
N ILE A 367 -19.53 -23.99 8.97
CA ILE A 367 -18.70 -22.83 8.63
C ILE A 367 -18.55 -21.97 9.88
N LYS A 368 -17.32 -21.74 10.32
CA LYS A 368 -17.03 -20.82 11.42
C LYS A 368 -15.92 -19.84 11.02
N PRO A 369 -15.99 -18.59 11.49
CA PRO A 369 -14.87 -17.67 11.48
C PRO A 369 -13.61 -18.35 12.01
N VAL A 370 -12.54 -18.38 11.22
CA VAL A 370 -11.24 -18.87 11.64
C VAL A 370 -10.69 -17.89 12.67
N THR A 371 -10.61 -18.30 13.94
CA THR A 371 -10.02 -17.49 15.02
C THR A 371 -8.48 -17.57 15.03
N SER A 372 -7.86 -17.99 13.92
CA SER A 372 -6.42 -18.30 13.87
C SER A 372 -5.57 -17.05 13.98
N VAL A 373 -4.84 -16.99 15.10
CA VAL A 373 -3.61 -16.24 15.26
C VAL A 373 -2.63 -16.76 14.21
N LEU A 374 -2.38 -16.00 13.14
CA LEU A 374 -1.27 -16.29 12.23
C LEU A 374 0.00 -16.46 13.08
N SER A 375 0.66 -17.61 12.91
CA SER A 375 1.95 -17.89 13.52
C SER A 375 2.92 -16.75 13.20
N PRO A 376 3.75 -16.29 14.16
CA PRO A 376 4.75 -15.27 13.87
C PRO A 376 5.58 -15.75 12.69
N VAL A 377 5.64 -14.94 11.63
CA VAL A 377 6.49 -15.19 10.47
C VAL A 377 7.88 -15.46 11.01
N LYS A 378 8.36 -16.70 10.90
CA LYS A 378 9.74 -17.05 11.28
C LYS A 378 10.66 -16.05 10.57
N PHE A 379 11.52 -15.37 11.32
CA PHE A 379 12.55 -14.51 10.75
C PHE A 379 13.36 -15.35 9.76
N LEU A 380 13.33 -14.97 8.49
CA LEU A 380 14.16 -15.58 7.45
C LEU A 380 15.33 -14.63 7.25
N ALA A 381 16.56 -15.10 7.43
CA ALA A 381 17.79 -14.31 7.28
C ALA A 381 17.82 -13.51 5.96
N GLY A 382 17.32 -14.10 4.86
CA GLY A 382 17.16 -13.43 3.55
C GLY A 382 16.20 -12.23 3.50
N LYS A 383 15.49 -11.91 4.60
CA LYS A 383 14.59 -10.74 4.72
C LYS A 383 15.16 -9.61 5.59
N LYS A 384 16.41 -9.71 6.06
CA LYS A 384 17.04 -8.68 6.90
C LYS A 384 17.08 -7.32 6.18
N THR A 385 17.60 -7.29 4.95
CA THR A 385 17.61 -6.09 4.09
C THR A 385 16.24 -5.45 3.99
N GLN A 386 15.21 -6.23 3.70
CA GLN A 386 13.83 -5.74 3.56
C GLN A 386 13.33 -5.11 4.86
N THR A 387 13.65 -5.73 6.00
CA THR A 387 13.26 -5.26 7.34
C THR A 387 13.95 -3.93 7.70
N VAL A 388 15.25 -3.82 7.44
CA VAL A 388 16.03 -2.59 7.69
C VAL A 388 15.52 -1.44 6.82
N LEU A 389 15.34 -1.67 5.51
CA LEU A 389 14.84 -0.67 4.58
C LEU A 389 13.44 -0.18 4.95
N ARG A 390 12.53 -1.11 5.30
CA ARG A 390 11.17 -0.75 5.74
C ARG A 390 11.18 0.04 7.04
N THR A 391 12.01 -0.35 8.00
CA THR A 391 12.14 0.38 9.27
C THR A 391 12.68 1.79 9.06
N ARG A 392 13.72 1.94 8.24
CA ARG A 392 14.27 3.24 7.87
C ARG A 392 13.24 4.10 7.15
N LEU A 393 12.52 3.52 6.18
CA LEU A 393 11.47 4.20 5.43
C LEU A 393 10.31 4.65 6.32
N ALA A 394 9.83 3.79 7.22
CA ALA A 394 8.80 4.14 8.20
C ALA A 394 9.24 5.32 9.07
N LYS A 395 10.48 5.30 9.57
CA LYS A 395 11.06 6.40 10.35
C LYS A 395 11.14 7.70 9.54
N THR A 396 11.61 7.64 8.30
CA THR A 396 11.72 8.81 7.41
C THR A 396 10.36 9.44 7.15
N LEU A 397 9.33 8.63 6.91
CA LEU A 397 7.97 9.10 6.64
C LEU A 397 7.15 9.40 7.91
N GLY A 398 7.66 9.04 9.10
CA GLY A 398 6.96 9.21 10.38
C GLY A 398 5.79 8.24 10.58
N ILE A 399 5.85 7.06 9.95
CA ILE A 399 4.84 6.00 10.02
C ILE A 399 5.12 5.13 11.24
N LYS A 400 4.06 4.75 11.96
CA LYS A 400 4.19 4.09 13.27
C LYS A 400 4.48 2.60 13.17
N SER A 401 4.11 1.96 12.07
CA SER A 401 4.25 0.51 11.91
C SER A 401 4.53 0.09 10.47
N ASN A 402 5.24 -1.02 10.35
CA ASN A 402 5.43 -1.74 9.10
C ASN A 402 4.09 -2.20 8.46
N TYR A 403 3.05 -2.41 9.27
CA TYR A 403 1.71 -2.73 8.81
C TYR A 403 1.06 -1.58 8.03
N GLU A 404 1.16 -0.36 8.54
CA GLU A 404 0.68 0.85 7.84
C GLU A 404 1.52 1.14 6.60
N LEU A 405 2.85 1.03 6.73
CA LEU A 405 3.79 1.28 5.63
C LEU A 405 3.52 0.39 4.41
N ASP A 406 3.26 -0.90 4.63
CA ASP A 406 3.03 -1.88 3.56
C ASP A 406 1.81 -1.57 2.69
N ARG A 407 0.86 -0.79 3.21
CA ARG A 407 -0.41 -0.50 2.53
C ARG A 407 -0.37 0.80 1.73
N LEU A 408 0.69 1.60 1.90
CA LEU A 408 0.82 2.86 1.17
C LEU A 408 1.00 2.60 -0.32
N ASP A 409 0.38 3.42 -1.16
CA ASP A 409 0.61 3.44 -2.61
C ASP A 409 1.95 4.13 -2.89
N LEU A 410 3.04 3.42 -2.57
CA LEU A 410 4.38 4.00 -2.51
C LEU A 410 5.39 3.12 -3.24
N THR A 411 6.14 3.73 -4.15
CA THR A 411 7.33 3.12 -4.74
C THR A 411 8.56 3.85 -4.25
N VAL A 412 9.56 3.10 -3.78
CA VAL A 412 10.84 3.62 -3.28
C VAL A 412 11.97 3.00 -4.08
N LYS A 413 12.78 3.85 -4.70
CA LYS A 413 14.01 3.43 -5.35
C LYS A 413 15.19 3.66 -4.41
N THR A 414 15.99 2.61 -4.22
CA THR A 414 17.19 2.66 -3.39
C THR A 414 18.44 2.78 -4.25
N THR A 415 19.57 3.11 -3.62
CA THR A 415 20.89 3.09 -4.27
C THR A 415 21.54 1.71 -4.25
N LEU A 416 20.91 0.73 -3.56
CA LEU A 416 21.48 -0.60 -3.37
C LEU A 416 21.57 -1.35 -4.70
N ASP A 417 22.53 -2.25 -4.78
CA ASP A 417 22.61 -3.31 -5.77
C ASP A 417 22.16 -4.61 -5.09
N TYR A 418 20.94 -5.06 -5.37
CA TYR A 418 20.36 -6.15 -4.59
C TYR A 418 21.03 -7.49 -4.89
N ASN A 419 21.39 -7.73 -6.16
CA ASN A 419 22.05 -8.97 -6.57
C ASN A 419 23.45 -9.07 -5.95
N LEU A 420 24.23 -7.98 -6.02
CA LEU A 420 25.55 -7.93 -5.39
C LEU A 420 25.45 -8.13 -3.88
N GLN A 421 24.45 -7.53 -3.24
CA GLN A 421 24.24 -7.69 -1.81
C GLN A 421 23.90 -9.14 -1.42
N GLN A 422 23.07 -9.84 -2.20
CA GLN A 422 22.79 -11.26 -1.96
C GLN A 422 24.05 -12.13 -2.14
N ALA A 423 24.85 -11.85 -3.17
CA ALA A 423 26.10 -12.57 -3.42
C ALA A 423 27.09 -12.40 -2.26
N ILE A 424 27.27 -11.17 -1.76
CA ILE A 424 28.14 -10.88 -0.63
C ILE A 424 27.59 -11.48 0.66
N SER A 425 26.28 -11.37 0.93
CA SER A 425 25.66 -11.99 2.10
C SER A 425 25.91 -13.50 2.12
N THR A 426 25.73 -14.16 0.98
CA THR A 426 26.03 -15.59 0.82
C THR A 426 27.51 -15.90 1.09
N ALA A 427 28.42 -15.08 0.56
CA ALA A 427 29.85 -15.24 0.78
C ALA A 427 30.23 -15.07 2.26
N LEU A 428 29.68 -14.05 2.95
CA LEU A 428 29.94 -13.80 4.37
C LEU A 428 29.40 -14.91 5.26
N HIS A 429 28.19 -15.43 5.00
CA HIS A 429 27.68 -16.60 5.71
C HIS A 429 28.56 -17.83 5.47
N GLY A 430 29.08 -18.01 4.25
CA GLY A 430 29.98 -19.11 3.93
C GLY A 430 31.28 -19.11 4.75
N LEU A 431 31.71 -17.98 5.32
CA LEU A 431 32.95 -17.88 6.10
C LEU A 431 32.90 -18.59 7.47
N SER A 432 31.73 -19.04 7.93
CA SER A 432 31.65 -19.94 9.08
C SER A 432 32.20 -21.34 8.75
N GLU A 433 32.28 -21.69 7.47
CA GLU A 433 32.81 -22.98 7.02
C GLU A 433 34.34 -22.91 6.85
N PRO A 434 35.13 -23.80 7.48
CA PRO A 434 36.59 -23.74 7.45
C PRO A 434 37.21 -23.75 6.05
N ASP A 435 36.62 -24.48 5.10
CA ASP A 435 37.15 -24.57 3.73
C ASP A 435 36.93 -23.27 2.95
N ASN A 436 35.78 -22.63 3.13
CA ASN A 436 35.49 -21.33 2.54
C ASN A 436 36.36 -20.24 3.17
N ALA A 437 36.54 -20.25 4.50
CA ALA A 437 37.44 -19.34 5.20
C ALA A 437 38.90 -19.49 4.73
N ARG A 438 39.35 -20.74 4.50
CA ARG A 438 40.68 -21.01 3.93
C ARG A 438 40.80 -20.48 2.50
N ALA A 439 39.80 -20.74 1.66
CA ALA A 439 39.77 -20.24 0.27
C ALA A 439 39.72 -18.70 0.20
N ALA A 440 39.06 -18.05 1.16
CA ALA A 440 39.02 -16.60 1.30
C ALA A 440 40.32 -16.00 1.87
N GLY A 441 41.27 -16.83 2.34
CA GLY A 441 42.56 -16.39 2.85
C GLY A 441 42.51 -15.74 4.24
N ILE A 442 41.45 -15.97 5.02
CA ILE A 442 41.29 -15.37 6.36
C ILE A 442 41.88 -16.22 7.50
N LEU A 443 42.37 -17.43 7.19
CA LEU A 443 43.05 -18.33 8.13
C LEU A 443 44.57 -18.28 7.94
N GLY A 444 45.35 -18.20 9.02
CA GLY A 444 46.82 -18.32 8.95
C GLY A 444 47.59 -17.57 10.05
N PHE A 445 48.90 -17.41 9.84
CA PHE A 445 49.79 -16.79 10.83
C PHE A 445 49.39 -15.34 11.12
N ARG A 446 49.13 -15.02 12.39
CA ARG A 446 48.58 -13.72 12.86
C ARG A 446 47.17 -13.40 12.31
N MET A 447 46.46 -14.38 11.76
CA MET A 447 45.07 -14.29 11.33
C MET A 447 44.20 -15.20 12.21
N LEU A 448 42.99 -15.57 11.76
CA LEU A 448 42.16 -16.54 12.48
C LEU A 448 42.85 -17.91 12.50
N ASP A 449 42.81 -18.57 13.66
CA ASP A 449 43.34 -19.92 13.81
C ASP A 449 42.42 -20.91 13.05
N ALA A 450 42.97 -21.95 12.44
CA ALA A 450 42.17 -22.96 11.76
C ALA A 450 41.45 -23.91 12.74
N ASN A 451 41.83 -23.91 14.02
CA ASN A 451 41.30 -24.80 15.05
C ASN A 451 40.19 -24.17 15.92
N ILE A 452 39.81 -22.92 15.68
CA ILE A 452 38.70 -22.28 16.40
C ILE A 452 37.38 -22.54 15.71
N ASP A 453 36.31 -22.51 16.48
CA ASP A 453 34.96 -22.44 15.94
C ASP A 453 34.75 -21.06 15.27
N LEU A 454 34.48 -21.07 13.96
CA LEU A 454 34.25 -19.87 13.16
C LEU A 454 32.78 -19.40 13.20
N ALA A 455 31.84 -20.26 13.64
CA ALA A 455 30.42 -19.94 13.68
C ALA A 455 30.05 -18.71 14.54
N PRO A 456 30.73 -18.42 15.67
CA PRO A 456 30.48 -17.21 16.46
C PRO A 456 30.98 -15.91 15.82
N ILE A 457 31.80 -15.99 14.76
CA ILE A 457 32.41 -14.82 14.14
C ILE A 457 31.40 -14.16 13.18
N ILE A 458 31.12 -12.89 13.45
CA ILE A 458 30.19 -12.09 12.65
C ILE A 458 31.00 -11.21 11.69
N TYR A 459 30.71 -11.31 10.41
CA TYR A 459 31.29 -10.49 9.36
C TYR A 459 30.27 -9.45 8.89
N SER A 460 30.73 -8.24 8.63
CA SER A 460 29.90 -7.11 8.20
C SER A 460 30.61 -6.37 7.06
N LEU A 461 29.86 -5.96 6.04
CA LEU A 461 30.40 -5.20 4.91
C LEU A 461 29.44 -4.08 4.51
N MET A 462 30.01 -2.88 4.37
CA MET A 462 29.39 -1.75 3.67
C MET A 462 30.23 -1.38 2.44
N LEU A 463 29.59 -1.34 1.28
CA LEU A 463 30.20 -0.87 0.03
C LEU A 463 29.56 0.44 -0.40
N PHE A 464 30.40 1.46 -0.59
CA PHE A 464 30.01 2.74 -1.13
C PHE A 464 30.66 2.95 -2.50
N GLU A 465 29.85 3.33 -3.49
CA GLU A 465 30.35 3.82 -4.77
C GLU A 465 30.50 5.34 -4.72
N LYS A 466 31.67 5.84 -5.08
CA LYS A 466 31.89 7.28 -5.23
C LYS A 466 31.27 7.77 -6.54
N SER A 467 30.30 8.69 -6.44
CA SER A 467 29.65 9.33 -7.59
C SER A 467 29.84 10.85 -7.56
N PRO A 468 29.56 11.56 -8.67
CA PRO A 468 29.54 13.04 -8.67
C PRO A 468 28.57 13.65 -7.65
N THR A 469 27.49 12.94 -7.31
CA THR A 469 26.48 13.36 -6.32
C THR A 469 26.84 12.99 -4.87
N GLY A 470 27.94 12.28 -4.64
CA GLY A 470 28.38 11.81 -3.33
C GLY A 470 28.60 10.29 -3.28
N ASN A 471 28.82 9.77 -2.07
CA ASN A 471 29.01 8.33 -1.86
C ASN A 471 27.65 7.63 -1.80
N LEU A 472 27.38 6.73 -2.74
CA LEU A 472 26.14 5.96 -2.83
C LEU A 472 26.33 4.61 -2.16
N LEU A 473 25.46 4.29 -1.20
CA LEU A 473 25.46 2.96 -0.57
C LEU A 473 24.99 1.92 -1.59
N ARG A 474 25.87 0.97 -1.94
CA ARG A 474 25.56 -0.13 -2.86
C ARG A 474 25.25 -1.43 -2.16
N VAL A 475 25.98 -1.72 -1.08
CA VAL A 475 25.83 -2.95 -0.31
C VAL A 475 25.88 -2.62 1.17
N GLN A 476 24.94 -3.17 1.93
CA GLN A 476 24.95 -3.19 3.39
C GLN A 476 24.47 -4.56 3.85
N THR A 477 25.38 -5.40 4.33
CA THR A 477 25.05 -6.76 4.78
C THR A 477 26.01 -7.24 5.85
N ASP A 478 25.56 -8.23 6.62
CA ASP A 478 26.36 -8.93 7.62
C ASP A 478 25.93 -10.41 7.70
N SER A 479 26.71 -11.23 8.40
CA SER A 479 26.43 -12.66 8.62
C SER A 479 25.64 -12.95 9.91
N PHE A 480 25.12 -11.92 10.60
CA PHE A 480 24.37 -12.08 11.83
C PHE A 480 22.88 -12.35 11.57
N ASP A 481 22.45 -13.57 11.85
CA ASP A 481 21.09 -14.10 11.65
C ASP A 481 20.05 -13.60 12.67
N GLN A 482 20.10 -12.32 13.03
CA GLN A 482 19.15 -11.68 13.93
C GLN A 482 18.68 -10.33 13.37
N PRO A 483 17.58 -9.75 13.90
CA PRO A 483 17.04 -8.48 13.41
C PRO A 483 17.99 -7.28 13.53
N LEU A 484 18.97 -7.33 14.43
CA LEU A 484 19.97 -6.28 14.60
C LEU A 484 20.90 -6.21 13.39
N ASP A 485 20.97 -5.06 12.74
CA ASP A 485 21.96 -4.77 11.70
C ASP A 485 23.27 -4.34 12.36
N ILE A 486 24.34 -5.07 12.10
CA ILE A 486 25.67 -4.80 12.66
C ILE A 486 26.29 -3.53 12.02
N ASN A 487 25.87 -3.15 10.83
CA ASN A 487 26.39 -1.98 10.15
C ASN A 487 25.88 -0.65 10.75
N GLU A 488 24.77 -0.67 11.50
CA GLU A 488 24.16 0.53 12.10
C GLU A 488 23.97 0.44 13.62
N GLY A 489 23.80 -0.77 14.15
CA GLY A 489 23.30 -1.00 15.50
C GLY A 489 24.36 -1.20 16.57
N ILE A 490 25.65 -1.26 16.21
CA ILE A 490 26.74 -1.44 17.16
C ILE A 490 27.64 -0.22 17.23
N ARG A 491 28.13 0.05 18.44
CA ARG A 491 29.28 0.94 18.64
C ARG A 491 30.54 0.08 18.72
N LEU A 492 31.60 0.51 18.04
CA LEU A 492 32.91 -0.10 18.15
C LEU A 492 33.44 0.08 19.57
N ASP A 493 33.41 -0.98 20.36
CA ASP A 493 34.17 -1.05 21.62
C ASP A 493 35.43 -1.88 21.39
N LEU A 494 36.58 -1.20 21.40
CA LEU A 494 37.87 -1.85 21.33
C LEU A 494 38.24 -2.33 22.73
N GLY A 495 38.17 -3.64 22.96
CA GLY A 495 38.71 -4.26 24.17
C GLY A 495 40.19 -3.91 24.38
N SER A 496 40.67 -3.96 25.63
CA SER A 496 42.04 -3.55 25.99
C SER A 496 43.12 -4.24 25.17
N THR A 497 42.92 -5.52 24.81
CA THR A 497 43.83 -6.26 23.93
C THR A 497 43.83 -5.72 22.50
N SER A 498 42.69 -5.32 21.95
CA SER A 498 42.60 -4.73 20.61
C SER A 498 43.27 -3.37 20.56
N LYS A 499 43.14 -2.55 21.62
CA LYS A 499 43.86 -1.27 21.76
C LYS A 499 45.37 -1.49 21.75
N LEU A 500 45.86 -2.44 22.55
CA LEU A 500 47.28 -2.78 22.59
C LEU A 500 47.79 -3.27 21.23
N ARG A 501 47.07 -4.18 20.57
CA ARG A 501 47.45 -4.67 19.23
C ARG A 501 47.47 -3.56 18.19
N THR A 502 46.49 -2.65 18.23
CA THR A 502 46.44 -1.49 17.32
C THR A 502 47.65 -0.58 17.53
N MET A 503 47.99 -0.30 18.80
CA MET A 503 49.17 0.49 19.14
C MET A 503 50.46 -0.19 18.68
N VAL A 504 50.63 -1.49 18.95
CA VAL A 504 51.80 -2.25 18.51
C VAL A 504 51.92 -2.24 16.99
N HIS A 505 50.83 -2.49 16.27
CA HIS A 505 50.84 -2.48 14.80
C HIS A 505 51.17 -1.09 14.23
N TYR A 506 50.60 -0.04 14.81
CA TYR A 506 50.96 1.34 14.47
C TYR A 506 52.46 1.60 14.64
N LEU A 507 53.05 1.20 15.77
CA LEU A 507 54.49 1.36 16.02
C LEU A 507 55.35 0.48 15.10
N GLU A 508 54.92 -0.75 14.77
CA GLU A 508 55.58 -1.59 13.77
C GLU A 508 55.63 -0.89 12.40
N LEU A 509 54.53 -0.24 11.99
CA LEU A 509 54.48 0.52 10.73
C LEU A 509 55.42 1.74 10.78
N ILE A 510 55.43 2.50 11.87
CA ILE A 510 56.37 3.63 12.04
C ILE A 510 57.83 3.15 11.99
N ALA A 511 58.14 2.02 12.64
CA ALA A 511 59.48 1.45 12.62
C ALA A 511 59.90 1.00 11.21
N GLN A 512 59.00 0.39 10.44
CA GLN A 512 59.26 0.02 9.04
C GLN A 512 59.49 1.26 8.16
N LEU A 513 58.67 2.31 8.34
CA LEU A 513 58.84 3.58 7.62
C LEU A 513 60.18 4.25 7.99
N TYR A 514 60.55 4.24 9.27
CA TYR A 514 61.86 4.73 9.70
C TYR A 514 63.00 3.97 9.03
N GLN A 515 62.99 2.63 9.08
CA GLN A 515 64.00 1.81 8.43
C GLN A 515 64.09 2.06 6.92
N HIS A 516 62.96 2.38 6.27
CA HIS A 516 62.92 2.65 4.84
C HIS A 516 63.52 4.01 4.46
N TYR A 517 63.38 5.03 5.31
CA TYR A 517 63.78 6.41 5.01
C TYR A 517 65.04 6.88 5.75
N GLN A 518 65.49 6.16 6.78
CA GLN A 518 66.69 6.50 7.53
C GLN A 518 67.92 6.49 6.61
N GLY A 519 68.76 7.52 6.73
CA GLY A 519 70.00 7.65 5.95
C GLY A 519 69.81 8.32 4.58
N HIS A 520 68.57 8.58 4.15
CA HIS A 520 68.33 9.48 3.02
C HIS A 520 68.67 10.92 3.38
N THR A 521 69.23 11.65 2.41
CA THR A 521 69.50 13.09 2.52
C THR A 521 68.21 13.90 2.49
N GLN A 522 68.24 15.13 3.00
CA GLN A 522 67.08 16.03 2.94
C GLN A 522 66.58 16.29 1.51
N ALA A 523 67.48 16.24 0.51
CA ALA A 523 67.10 16.43 -0.88
C ALA A 523 66.30 15.23 -1.41
N GLU A 524 66.72 14.00 -1.06
CA GLU A 524 66.03 12.77 -1.43
C GLU A 524 64.67 12.66 -0.75
N LEU A 525 64.59 12.98 0.55
CA LEU A 525 63.34 12.98 1.31
C LEU A 525 62.30 13.98 0.75
N LYS A 526 62.73 15.12 0.21
CA LYS A 526 61.83 16.10 -0.44
C LYS A 526 61.26 15.62 -1.77
N GLN A 527 61.91 14.68 -2.43
CA GLN A 527 61.48 14.17 -3.74
C GLN A 527 60.52 12.97 -3.63
N VAL A 528 60.33 12.42 -2.42
CA VAL A 528 59.41 11.32 -2.19
C VAL A 528 57.98 11.78 -2.49
N THR A 529 57.39 11.20 -3.53
CA THR A 529 56.00 11.46 -3.91
C THR A 529 55.09 10.53 -3.10
N LEU A 530 54.41 11.09 -2.10
CA LEU A 530 53.47 10.35 -1.27
C LEU A 530 52.04 10.48 -1.79
N HIS A 531 51.23 9.46 -1.51
CA HIS A 531 49.79 9.58 -1.67
C HIS A 531 49.25 10.67 -0.72
N PRO A 532 48.30 11.54 -1.13
CA PRO A 532 47.80 12.64 -0.29
C PRO A 532 47.19 12.25 1.07
N ARG A 533 46.92 10.95 1.30
CA ARG A 533 46.40 10.40 2.56
C ARG A 533 47.42 9.58 3.34
N ASP A 534 48.67 9.51 2.89
CA ASP A 534 49.74 8.82 3.62
C ASP A 534 50.36 9.73 4.69
N TYR A 535 49.57 9.98 5.74
CA TYR A 535 49.95 10.85 6.85
C TYR A 535 51.02 10.23 7.76
N LEU A 536 51.23 8.92 7.69
CA LEU A 536 52.26 8.23 8.48
C LEU A 536 53.62 8.41 7.83
N SER A 537 53.76 8.11 6.53
CA SER A 537 55.01 8.35 5.81
C SER A 537 55.38 9.83 5.81
N ALA A 538 54.40 10.72 5.59
CA ALA A 538 54.63 12.16 5.61
C ALA A 538 55.17 12.64 6.96
N TRP A 539 54.63 12.11 8.06
CA TRP A 539 55.09 12.46 9.41
C TRP A 539 56.49 11.93 9.71
N VAL A 540 56.79 10.68 9.35
CA VAL A 540 58.13 10.08 9.54
C VAL A 540 59.18 10.84 8.72
N ILE A 541 58.90 11.13 7.45
CA ILE A 541 59.80 11.89 6.57
C ILE A 541 60.06 13.29 7.12
N GLU A 542 59.03 13.98 7.61
CA GLU A 542 59.20 15.30 8.19
C GLU A 542 60.06 15.25 9.46
N LYS A 543 59.89 14.22 10.30
CA LYS A 543 60.72 14.02 11.49
C LYS A 543 62.19 13.76 11.15
N LEU A 544 62.46 12.88 10.19
CA LEU A 544 63.82 12.64 9.68
C LEU A 544 64.44 13.88 9.03
N ARG A 545 63.63 14.76 8.44
CA ARG A 545 64.10 16.02 7.87
C ARG A 545 64.50 17.03 8.95
N LEU A 546 63.71 17.11 10.04
CA LEU A 546 63.96 18.01 11.17
C LEU A 546 65.10 17.52 12.07
N THR A 547 65.17 16.21 12.30
CA THR A 547 66.15 15.57 13.19
C THR A 547 66.72 14.31 12.50
N PRO A 548 67.73 14.47 11.63
CA PRO A 548 68.27 13.36 10.82
C PRO A 548 68.84 12.19 11.64
N ASP A 549 69.40 12.49 12.81
CA ASP A 549 70.04 11.51 13.70
C ASP A 549 69.10 10.99 14.81
N ILE A 550 67.78 11.19 14.68
CA ILE A 550 66.80 10.69 15.66
C ILE A 550 66.91 9.16 15.77
N SER A 551 66.98 8.64 17.01
CA SER A 551 66.99 7.21 17.22
C SER A 551 65.60 6.60 16.94
N LEU A 552 65.55 5.31 16.60
CA LEU A 552 64.27 4.61 16.44
C LEU A 552 63.42 4.69 17.72
N GLU A 553 64.05 4.54 18.89
CA GLU A 553 63.35 4.61 20.18
C GLU A 553 62.71 5.99 20.40
N ASP A 554 63.45 7.07 20.14
CA ASP A 554 62.94 8.43 20.28
C ASP A 554 61.79 8.71 19.30
N LEU A 555 61.92 8.26 18.05
CA LEU A 555 60.85 8.42 17.06
C LEU A 555 59.57 7.67 17.48
N LEU A 556 59.70 6.44 18.01
CA LEU A 556 58.55 5.67 18.47
C LEU A 556 57.89 6.31 19.69
N ASN A 557 58.66 6.86 20.62
CA ASN A 557 58.13 7.64 21.75
C ASN A 557 57.40 8.90 21.27
N GLU A 558 57.96 9.64 20.31
CA GLU A 558 57.29 10.80 19.70
C GLU A 558 56.03 10.41 18.92
N ALA A 559 56.00 9.21 18.32
CA ALA A 559 54.84 8.69 17.62
C ALA A 559 53.69 8.35 18.58
N LEU A 560 54.00 7.90 19.81
CA LEU A 560 53.04 7.70 20.90
C LEU A 560 52.53 9.02 21.47
N ASP A 561 53.41 9.99 21.65
CA ASP A 561 53.10 11.32 22.20
C ASP A 561 52.55 12.30 21.15
N ARG A 562 52.19 11.81 19.96
CA ARG A 562 51.70 12.64 18.87
C ARG A 562 50.44 13.37 19.30
N LYS A 563 50.53 14.70 19.34
CA LYS A 563 49.42 15.59 19.66
C LYS A 563 48.56 15.82 18.41
N TYR A 564 47.26 15.71 18.59
CA TYR A 564 46.25 16.09 17.60
C TYR A 564 45.55 17.36 18.09
N SER A 565 45.04 18.19 17.18
CA SER A 565 44.37 19.42 17.60
C SER A 565 43.01 19.06 18.20
N ALA A 566 42.68 19.72 19.31
CA ALA A 566 41.35 19.61 19.94
C ALA A 566 40.33 20.55 19.25
N SER A 567 40.66 21.08 18.07
CA SER A 567 39.80 21.99 17.33
C SER A 567 38.53 21.26 16.89
N PRO A 568 37.33 21.83 17.14
CA PRO A 568 36.08 21.28 16.61
C PRO A 568 35.97 21.38 15.08
N TYR A 569 36.94 22.05 14.43
CA TYR A 569 37.07 22.12 12.96
C TYR A 569 38.06 21.10 12.39
N GLU A 570 38.77 20.34 13.24
CA GLU A 570 39.60 19.21 12.79
C GLU A 570 38.76 17.94 12.80
N TYR A 571 38.59 17.34 11.62
CA TYR A 571 37.74 16.15 11.46
C TYR A 571 38.46 14.89 11.96
N PHE A 572 38.01 14.33 13.09
CA PHE A 572 38.53 13.07 13.63
C PHE A 572 37.46 11.97 13.47
N PHE A 573 37.56 11.18 12.40
CA PHE A 573 36.57 10.13 12.13
C PHE A 573 36.77 8.94 13.08
N THR A 574 35.86 8.76 14.04
CA THR A 574 35.98 7.74 15.11
C THR A 574 35.12 6.49 14.87
N GLY A 575 34.99 6.05 13.62
CA GLY A 575 34.31 4.78 13.29
C GLY A 575 32.83 4.72 13.67
N GLY A 576 32.21 5.86 14.02
CA GLY A 576 30.79 5.99 14.32
C GLY A 576 30.22 7.40 14.09
N GLY A 577 31.04 8.32 13.58
CA GLY A 577 30.69 9.72 13.33
C GLY A 577 31.93 10.62 13.25
N LEU A 578 31.70 11.84 12.77
CA LEU A 578 32.61 12.98 12.92
C LEU A 578 32.33 13.71 14.23
#